data_AF-A0A958D3W4-F1
#
_entry.id   AF-A0A958D3W4-F1
#
_cell.length_a   1.000
_cell.length_b   1.000
_cell.length_c   1.000
_cell.angle_alpha   90.00
_cell.angle_beta   90.00
_cell.angle_gamma   90.00
#
_symmetry.space_group_name_H-M   'P 1'
#
loop_
_entity.id
_entity.type
_entity.pdbx_description
1 polymer ?
#
loop_
_entity_poly.entity_id
_entity_poly.type
_entity_poly.pdbx_seq_one_letter_code
_entity_poly.pdbx_strand_id
1 'polypeptide(L)' 'MKIRKHYILAKIEATYGVDPTPTAGANAILTSGLNRKIYEGNKVTRNLDRATLGADEEINTGPYAMVEFGVEIAG' A
#
# COMPACT_ATOMS: atom_id res chain seq x y z
N MET A 1 -12.70 6.59 6.19
CA MET A 1 -11.40 6.86 5.52
C MET A 1 -11.67 7.56 4.19
N LYS A 2 -11.25 8.84 4.01
CA LYS A 2 -11.55 9.63 2.80
C LYS A 2 -10.65 9.21 1.63
N ILE A 3 -11.26 8.65 0.58
CA ILE A 3 -10.66 8.20 -0.68
C ILE A 3 -10.55 9.42 -1.61
N ARG A 4 -9.70 10.40 -1.28
CA ARG A 4 -9.85 11.74 -1.90
C ARG A 4 -9.37 11.83 -3.35
N LYS A 5 -8.31 11.13 -3.75
CA LYS A 5 -7.81 11.01 -5.13
C LYS A 5 -6.86 9.81 -5.23
N HIS A 6 -7.12 8.84 -6.11
CA HIS A 6 -6.22 7.72 -6.39
C HIS A 6 -5.91 7.72 -7.88
N TYR A 7 -4.67 8.06 -8.22
CA TYR A 7 -4.15 8.02 -9.58
C TYR A 7 -2.86 7.23 -9.54
N ILE A 8 -2.77 6.22 -10.38
CA ILE A 8 -1.53 5.52 -10.68
C ILE A 8 -1.11 5.99 -12.06
N LEU A 9 0.05 6.64 -12.12
CA LEU A 9 0.66 7.14 -13.34
C LEU A 9 1.96 6.37 -13.55
N ALA A 10 2.17 5.82 -14.74
CA ALA A 10 3.41 5.14 -15.08
C ALA A 10 3.87 5.59 -16.46
N LYS A 11 5.15 5.95 -16.58
CA LYS A 11 5.77 6.36 -17.84
C LYS A 11 7.16 5.77 -17.93
N ILE A 12 7.53 5.30 -19.13
CA ILE A 12 8.87 4.78 -19.38
C ILE A 12 9.88 5.93 -19.41
N GLU A 13 11.07 5.69 -18.88
CA GLU A 13 12.15 6.68 -18.93
C GLU A 13 12.63 6.85 -20.38
N ALA A 14 12.71 8.10 -20.85
CA ALA A 14 13.28 8.42 -22.17
C ALA A 14 14.82 8.48 -22.12
N THR A 15 15.36 8.94 -20.99
CA THR A 15 16.79 9.00 -20.70
C THR A 15 16.98 8.49 -19.28
N TYR A 16 17.95 7.58 -19.10
CA TYR A 16 18.22 6.97 -17.81
C TYR A 16 18.53 8.01 -16.72
N GLY A 17 17.84 7.93 -15.60
CA GLY A 17 18.05 8.80 -14.43
C GLY A 17 17.46 10.20 -14.55
N VAL A 18 16.67 10.49 -15.60
CA VAL A 18 15.90 11.74 -15.72
C VAL A 18 14.42 11.44 -15.52
N ASP A 19 13.78 12.16 -14.60
CA ASP A 19 12.36 11.99 -14.28
C ASP A 19 11.47 12.27 -15.52
N PRO A 20 10.80 11.24 -16.08
CA PRO A 20 9.89 11.44 -17.18
C PRO A 20 8.57 11.94 -16.63
N THR A 21 8.42 13.26 -16.46
CA THR A 21 7.20 13.89 -15.87
C THR A 21 5.91 13.25 -16.40
N PRO A 22 5.22 12.40 -15.60
CA PRO A 22 4.07 11.66 -16.07
C PRO A 22 2.81 12.52 -15.92
N THR A 23 2.07 12.69 -17.01
CA THR A 23 0.82 13.48 -17.00
C THR A 23 -0.40 12.57 -16.97
N ALA A 24 -1.43 12.99 -16.21
CA ALA A 24 -2.67 12.22 -16.05
C ALA A 24 -3.48 12.06 -17.35
N GLY A 25 -3.25 12.90 -18.35
CA GLY A 25 -3.93 12.81 -19.65
C GLY A 25 -3.33 11.78 -20.62
N ALA A 26 -2.07 11.37 -20.43
CA ALA A 26 -1.37 10.49 -21.37
C ALA A 26 -0.82 9.20 -20.75
N ASN A 27 -0.77 9.10 -19.40
CA ASN A 27 -0.05 8.02 -18.71
C ASN A 27 -0.86 7.43 -17.53
N ALA A 28 -2.17 7.67 -17.52
CA ALA A 28 -3.04 7.16 -16.47
C ALA A 28 -3.34 5.69 -16.73
N ILE A 29 -3.03 4.84 -15.75
CA ILE A 29 -3.46 3.45 -15.75
C ILE A 29 -4.85 3.40 -15.13
N LEU A 30 -5.81 2.87 -15.87
CA LEU A 30 -7.15 2.57 -15.36
C LEU A 30 -7.04 1.34 -14.45
N THR A 31 -7.24 1.56 -13.15
CA THR A 31 -7.16 0.50 -12.15
C THR A 31 -8.55 0.16 -11.60
N SER A 32 -8.86 -1.13 -11.46
CA SER A 32 -10.09 -1.63 -10.84
C SER A 32 -9.78 -2.34 -9.51
N GLY A 33 -10.72 -2.29 -8.55
CA GLY A 33 -10.62 -3.05 -7.30
C GLY A 33 -9.44 -2.69 -6.38
N LEU A 34 -9.15 -1.39 -6.19
CA LEU A 34 -8.06 -0.93 -5.32
C LEU A 34 -8.26 -1.40 -3.86
N ASN A 35 -7.37 -2.26 -3.39
CA ASN A 35 -7.26 -2.68 -2.00
C ASN A 35 -5.96 -2.14 -1.38
N ARG A 36 -6.06 -1.48 -0.22
CA ARG A 36 -4.91 -0.90 0.48
C ARG A 36 -4.86 -1.43 1.90
N LYS A 37 -3.89 -2.30 2.14
CA LYS A 37 -3.55 -2.83 3.45
C LYS A 37 -2.47 -1.94 4.04
N ILE A 38 -2.89 -0.92 4.80
CA ILE A 38 -2.02 0.15 5.29
C ILE A 38 -1.11 -0.33 6.42
N TYR A 39 -1.57 -1.33 7.18
CA TYR A 39 -0.83 -1.84 8.32
C TYR A 39 -1.06 -3.34 8.44
N GLU A 40 -0.16 -4.10 7.84
CA GLU A 40 -0.05 -5.53 8.04
C GLU A 40 1.35 -5.89 8.52
N GLY A 41 1.51 -7.08 9.07
CA GLY A 41 2.77 -7.51 9.68
C GLY A 41 2.56 -8.51 10.80
N ASN A 42 3.63 -9.26 11.10
CA ASN A 42 3.56 -10.31 12.10
C ASN A 42 3.46 -9.69 13.50
N LYS A 43 2.32 -9.93 14.14
CA LYS A 43 2.06 -9.46 15.50
C LYS A 43 2.54 -10.49 16.50
N VAL A 44 3.26 -10.03 17.51
CA VAL A 44 3.73 -10.87 18.61
C VAL A 44 3.21 -10.27 19.91
N THR A 45 2.66 -11.13 20.77
CA THR A 45 2.26 -10.77 22.14
C THR A 45 3.41 -11.09 23.09
N ARG A 46 3.57 -10.27 24.14
CA ARG A 46 4.65 -10.47 25.13
C ARG A 46 4.32 -11.52 26.19
N ASN A 47 3.08 -12.04 26.22
CA ASN A 47 2.57 -13.12 27.08
C ASN A 47 3.20 -13.14 28.48
N LEU A 48 3.23 -11.96 29.11
CA LEU A 48 3.84 -11.76 30.42
C LEU A 48 2.79 -12.09 31.49
N ASP A 49 3.17 -12.84 32.51
CA ASP A 49 2.28 -13.11 33.64
C ASP A 49 1.94 -11.80 34.37
N ARG A 50 0.65 -11.47 34.42
CA ARG A 50 0.14 -10.25 35.07
C ARG A 50 -0.88 -10.60 36.16
N ALA A 51 -0.94 -9.76 37.18
CA ALA A 51 -1.93 -9.85 38.25
C ALA A 51 -3.36 -9.46 37.82
N THR A 52 -3.56 -8.99 36.58
CA THR A 52 -4.84 -8.50 36.08
C THR A 52 -5.26 -9.18 34.77
N LEU A 53 -6.55 -9.49 34.68
CA LEU A 53 -7.16 -10.06 33.48
C LEU A 53 -7.42 -8.95 32.45
N GLY A 54 -6.90 -9.12 31.24
CA GLY A 54 -7.08 -8.17 30.13
C GLY A 54 -6.23 -8.57 28.92
N ALA A 55 -6.64 -8.16 27.72
CA ALA A 55 -5.90 -8.45 26.49
C ALA A 55 -4.50 -7.83 26.52
N ASP A 56 -3.52 -8.57 26.01
CA ASP A 56 -2.13 -8.11 25.90
C ASP A 56 -1.96 -7.13 24.73
N GLU A 57 -1.02 -6.20 24.88
CA GLU A 57 -0.59 -5.36 23.77
C GLU A 57 0.10 -6.22 22.71
N GLU A 58 -0.45 -6.22 21.50
CA GLU A 58 0.18 -6.80 20.32
C GLU A 58 1.19 -5.82 19.73
N ILE A 59 2.44 -6.26 19.59
CA ILE A 59 3.50 -5.48 18.94
C ILE A 59 3.68 -6.02 17.52
N ASN A 60 3.59 -5.13 16.52
CA ASN A 60 3.91 -5.49 15.14
C ASN A 60 5.43 -5.46 14.94
N THR A 61 6.02 -6.63 14.69
CA THR A 61 7.48 -6.81 14.58
C THR A 61 8.01 -6.65 13.16
N GLY A 62 7.13 -6.51 12.18
CA GLY A 62 7.50 -6.32 10.78
C GLY A 62 6.37 -5.64 10.00
N PRO A 63 6.14 -4.33 10.21
CA PRO A 63 5.08 -3.61 9.53
C PRO A 63 5.40 -3.42 8.05
N TYR A 64 4.46 -3.79 7.18
CA TYR A 64 4.48 -3.48 5.75
C TYR A 64 3.13 -2.92 5.30
N ALA A 65 3.18 -2.16 4.21
CA ALA A 65 2.00 -1.67 3.52
C ALA A 65 1.91 -2.36 2.15
N MET A 66 0.74 -2.90 1.84
CA MET A 66 0.49 -3.56 0.56
C MET A 66 -0.64 -2.84 -0.18
N VAL A 67 -0.43 -2.64 -1.48
CA VAL A 67 -1.41 -2.07 -2.39
C VAL A 67 -1.64 -3.06 -3.51
N GLU A 68 -2.87 -3.54 -3.63
CA GLU A 68 -3.32 -4.46 -4.66
C GLU A 68 -4.31 -3.72 -5.55
N PHE A 69 -4.16 -3.86 -6.86
CA PHE A 69 -5.10 -3.31 -7.83
C PHE A 69 -5.08 -4.18 -9.09
N GLY A 70 -6.25 -4.34 -9.69
CA GLY A 70 -6.37 -4.92 -11.03
C GLY A 70 -6.11 -3.84 -12.07
N VAL A 71 -5.46 -4.23 -13.17
CA VAL A 71 -5.35 -3.43 -14.39
C VAL A 71 -5.90 -4.27 -15.51
N GLU A 72 -6.76 -3.70 -16.34
CA GLU A 72 -7.16 -4.37 -17.57
C GLU A 72 -5.95 -4.49 -18.49
N ILE A 73 -5.67 -5.68 -19.01
CA ILE A 73 -4.70 -5.85 -20.10
C ILE A 73 -5.35 -5.25 -21.35
N ALA A 74 -5.26 -3.93 -21.49
CA ALA A 74 -5.39 -3.25 -22.76
C ALA A 74 -3.97 -2.79 -23.12
N GLY A 75 -3.41 -3.43 -24.14
CA GLY A 75 -2.06 -3.15 -24.64
C GLY A 75 -1.91 -1.76 -25.24
#